data_AF-A0A0G2T6E0-F1
#
_entry.id   AF-A0A0G2T6E0-F1
#
_cell.length_a   1.000
_cell.length_b   1.000
_cell.length_c   1.000
_cell.angle_alpha   90.00
_cell.angle_beta   90.00
_cell.angle_gamma   90.00
#
_symmetry.space_group_name_H-M   'P 1'
#
loop_
_entity.id
_entity.type
_entity.pdbx_description
1 polymer ?
#
loop_
_entity_poly.entity_id
_entity_poly.type
_entity_poly.pdbx_seq_one_letter_code
_entity_poly.pdbx_strand_id
1 'polypeptide(L)'
;DPTKIDRSAAYMARYIAKNIVGAGLADRCEIQISYTIGVAAPVSIYAETFGTSQLSNEQITKLITQHFDMRPGRIIKHLKLHTPCYQKTASYGHFG
;
A
#
# COMPACT_ATOMS: atom_id res chain seq x y z
N ASP A 1 7.36 -15.87 -1.06
CA ASP A 1 8.08 -15.00 -2.03
C ASP A 1 7.24 -13.73 -2.29
N PRO A 2 7.74 -12.67 -2.95
CA PRO A 2 6.98 -11.42 -3.09
C PRO A 2 5.94 -11.42 -4.20
N THR A 3 5.81 -12.50 -5.00
CA THR A 3 4.73 -12.63 -6.00
C THR A 3 3.37 -12.87 -5.34
N LYS A 4 3.35 -13.32 -4.08
CA LYS A 4 2.11 -13.51 -3.31
C LYS A 4 1.61 -12.17 -2.80
N ILE A 5 0.45 -11.78 -3.32
CA ILE A 5 -0.11 -10.44 -3.16
C ILE A 5 -0.44 -10.14 -1.70
N ASP A 6 -0.81 -11.14 -0.92
CA ASP A 6 -1.10 -11.03 0.51
C ASP A 6 0.04 -10.36 1.29
N ARG A 7 1.29 -10.60 0.87
CA ARG A 7 2.45 -9.94 1.47
C ARG A 7 2.80 -8.64 0.76
N SER A 8 2.98 -8.67 -0.55
CA SER A 8 3.53 -7.52 -1.28
C SER A 8 2.55 -6.34 -1.33
N ALA A 9 1.25 -6.58 -1.52
CA ALA A 9 0.24 -5.52 -1.45
C ALA A 9 0.05 -5.00 -0.03
N ALA A 10 0.12 -5.85 1.00
CA ALA A 10 0.07 -5.38 2.39
C ALA A 10 1.25 -4.44 2.71
N TYR A 11 2.45 -4.76 2.23
CA TYR A 11 3.62 -3.89 2.41
C TYR A 11 3.47 -2.58 1.65
N MET A 12 2.91 -2.61 0.43
CA MET A 12 2.63 -1.40 -0.34
C MET A 12 1.54 -0.54 0.32
N ALA A 13 0.47 -1.16 0.85
CA ALA A 13 -0.57 -0.47 1.60
C ALA A 13 0.01 0.24 2.83
N ARG A 14 0.87 -0.44 3.60
CA ARG A 14 1.60 0.19 4.71
C ARG A 14 2.46 1.35 4.23
N TYR A 15 3.22 1.16 3.15
CA TYR A 15 4.07 2.20 2.58
C TYR A 15 3.25 3.44 2.22
N ILE A 16 2.14 3.26 1.51
CA ILE A 16 1.24 4.35 1.12
C ILE A 16 0.65 5.05 2.34
N ALA A 17 0.06 4.31 3.28
CA ALA A 17 -0.53 4.87 4.50
C ALA A 17 0.48 5.69 5.32
N LYS A 18 1.71 5.16 5.49
CA LYS A 18 2.79 5.85 6.20
C LYS A 18 3.21 7.14 5.49
N ASN A 19 3.22 7.16 4.16
CA ASN A 19 3.53 8.37 3.38
C ASN A 19 2.41 9.41 3.44
N ILE A 20 1.14 8.99 3.43
CA ILE A 20 0.00 9.92 3.57
C ILE A 20 0.06 10.64 4.92
N VAL A 21 0.25 9.89 6.01
CA VAL A 21 0.39 10.47 7.35
C VAL A 21 1.67 11.29 7.46
N GLY A 22 2.80 10.77 6.96
CA GLY A 22 4.08 11.48 6.98
C GLY A 22 4.10 12.78 6.16
N ALA A 23 3.25 12.89 5.15
CA ALA A 23 3.07 14.12 4.36
C ALA A 23 2.09 15.12 5.00
N GLY A 24 1.52 14.80 6.16
CA GLY A 24 0.54 15.65 6.85
C GLY A 24 -0.81 15.75 6.14
N LEU A 25 -1.14 14.78 5.27
CA LEU A 25 -2.44 14.76 4.58
C LEU A 25 -3.57 14.25 5.48
N ALA A 26 -3.25 13.44 6.48
CA ALA A 26 -4.19 12.92 7.47
C ALA A 26 -3.44 12.52 8.76
N ASP A 27 -4.10 12.55 9.92
CA ASP A 27 -3.51 12.03 11.17
C ASP A 27 -3.54 10.50 11.24
N ARG A 28 -4.53 9.87 10.59
CA ARG A 28 -4.63 8.42 10.44
C ARG A 28 -5.18 8.06 9.07
N CYS A 29 -4.70 6.94 8.53
CA CYS A 29 -5.08 6.47 7.20
C CYS A 29 -5.12 4.95 7.16
N GLU A 30 -6.21 4.40 6.61
CA GLU A 30 -6.35 3.00 6.23
C GLU A 30 -6.40 2.89 4.71
N ILE A 31 -5.70 1.89 4.17
CA ILE A 31 -5.65 1.60 2.73
C ILE A 31 -6.23 0.22 2.48
N GLN A 32 -7.26 0.16 1.66
CA GLN A 32 -7.87 -1.08 1.20
C GLN A 32 -7.51 -1.33 -0.26
N ILE A 33 -7.14 -2.57 -0.59
CA ILE A 33 -6.80 -2.98 -1.95
C ILE A 33 -7.45 -4.33 -2.23
N SER A 34 -8.13 -4.45 -3.37
CA SER A 34 -8.75 -5.71 -3.81
C SER A 34 -8.15 -6.18 -5.13
N TYR A 35 -7.85 -7.48 -5.23
CA TYR A 35 -7.40 -8.13 -6.46
C TYR A 35 -8.31 -9.30 -6.80
N THR A 36 -8.38 -9.61 -8.10
CA THR A 36 -9.01 -10.83 -8.60
C THR A 36 -7.95 -11.75 -9.18
N ILE A 37 -8.13 -13.06 -9.01
CA ILE A 37 -7.21 -14.07 -9.54
C ILE A 37 -7.01 -13.87 -11.04
N GLY A 38 -5.74 -13.84 -11.47
CA GLY A 38 -5.36 -13.71 -12.88
C GLY A 38 -5.32 -12.27 -13.44
N VAL A 39 -5.75 -11.26 -12.67
CA VAL A 39 -5.71 -9.86 -13.10
C VAL A 39 -4.59 -9.12 -12.38
N ALA A 40 -3.68 -8.51 -13.14
CA ALA A 40 -2.52 -7.82 -12.56
C ALA A 40 -2.89 -6.48 -11.90
N ALA A 41 -3.84 -5.73 -12.47
CA ALA A 41 -4.31 -4.50 -11.87
C ALA A 41 -5.29 -4.80 -10.71
N PRO A 42 -5.31 -4.01 -9.64
CA PRO A 42 -6.32 -4.15 -8.61
C PRO A 42 -7.70 -3.81 -9.16
N VAL A 43 -8.73 -4.48 -8.63
CA VAL A 43 -10.13 -4.18 -8.90
C VAL A 43 -10.54 -2.89 -8.20
N SER A 44 -10.04 -2.66 -6.99
CA SER A 44 -10.28 -1.43 -6.25
C SER A 44 -9.09 -1.07 -5.36
N ILE A 45 -8.92 0.23 -5.17
CA ILE A 45 -8.07 0.86 -4.15
C ILE A 45 -8.94 1.91 -3.48
N TYR A 46 -8.94 1.96 -2.15
CA TYR A 46 -9.68 2.95 -1.38
C TYR A 46 -8.86 3.39 -0.18
N ALA A 47 -8.92 4.68 0.15
CA ALA A 47 -8.30 5.27 1.33
C ALA A 47 -9.39 5.78 2.28
N GLU A 48 -9.26 5.46 3.56
CA GLU A 48 -10.11 5.97 4.63
C GLU A 48 -9.26 6.79 5.60
N THR A 49 -9.63 8.05 5.83
CA THR A 49 -8.91 8.96 6.73
C THR A 49 -9.65 9.23 8.04
N PHE A 50 -10.84 8.66 8.22
CA PHE A 50 -11.63 8.77 9.45
C PHE A 50 -11.89 10.23 9.86
N GLY A 51 -12.04 11.13 8.89
CA GLY A 51 -12.27 12.56 9.11
C GLY A 51 -11.05 13.36 9.57
N THR A 52 -9.84 12.79 9.50
CA THR A 52 -8.59 13.46 9.92
C THR A 52 -7.85 14.18 8.79
N SER A 53 -8.44 14.21 7.61
CA SER A 53 -7.91 14.88 6.41
C SER A 53 -8.77 16.06 6.01
N GLN A 54 -8.15 17.10 5.43
CA GLN A 54 -8.86 18.19 4.76
C GLN A 54 -9.33 17.82 3.35
N LEU A 55 -8.69 16.83 2.73
CA LEU A 55 -9.09 16.26 1.45
C LEU A 55 -10.09 15.12 1.67
N SER A 56 -11.01 14.93 0.72
CA SER A 56 -11.92 13.79 0.75
C SER A 56 -11.16 12.47 0.53
N ASN A 57 -11.75 11.37 1.01
CA ASN A 57 -11.22 10.02 0.82
C ASN A 57 -11.04 9.68 -0.68
N GLU A 58 -11.94 10.16 -1.54
CA GLU A 58 -11.85 10.00 -2.99
C GLU A 58 -10.69 10.79 -3.59
N GLN A 59 -10.44 12.02 -3.13
CA GLN A 59 -9.30 12.82 -3.57
C GLN A 59 -7.98 12.15 -3.20
N ILE A 60 -7.87 11.62 -1.99
CA ILE A 60 -6.68 10.85 -1.55
C ILE A 60 -6.54 9.57 -2.36
N THR A 61 -7.63 8.83 -2.57
CA THR A 61 -7.63 7.62 -3.41
C THR A 61 -7.15 7.93 -4.84
N LYS A 62 -7.58 9.07 -5.40
CA LYS A 62 -7.11 9.53 -6.72
C LYS A 62 -5.62 9.85 -6.72
N LEU A 63 -5.11 10.52 -5.69
CA LEU A 63 -3.66 10.77 -5.56
C LEU A 63 -2.87 9.47 -5.51
N ILE A 64 -3.33 8.48 -4.74
CA ILE A 64 -2.66 7.17 -4.65
C ILE A 64 -2.56 6.51 -6.03
N THR A 65 -3.67 6.45 -6.77
CA THR A 65 -3.71 5.83 -8.11
C THR A 65 -2.89 6.57 -9.17
N GLN A 66 -2.65 7.87 -8.98
CA GLN A 66 -1.78 8.67 -9.84
C GLN A 66 -0.29 8.47 -9.55
N HIS A 67 0.07 8.26 -8.28
CA HIS A 67 1.48 8.15 -7.84
C HIS A 67 1.99 6.70 -7.80
N PHE A 68 1.12 5.71 -7.59
CA PHE A 68 1.51 4.33 -7.34
C PHE A 68 0.88 3.36 -8.34
N ASP A 69 1.75 2.61 -9.01
CA ASP A 69 1.35 1.50 -9.87
C ASP A 69 1.23 0.22 -9.03
N MET A 70 -0.01 -0.15 -8.76
CA MET A 70 -0.36 -1.23 -7.83
C MET A 70 -0.34 -2.63 -8.47
N ARG A 71 0.24 -2.80 -9.66
CA ARG A 71 0.44 -4.13 -10.23
C ARG A 71 1.52 -4.89 -9.44
N PRO A 72 1.39 -6.21 -9.19
CA PRO A 72 2.34 -6.96 -8.35
C PRO A 72 3.81 -6.78 -8.75
N GLY A 73 4.14 -6.90 -10.04
CA GLY A 73 5.51 -6.70 -10.53
C GLY A 73 6.05 -5.28 -10.30
N ARG A 74 5.18 -4.28 -10.26
CA ARG A 74 5.53 -2.87 -10.05
C ARG A 74 5.74 -2.58 -8.57
N ILE A 75 4.92 -3.15 -7.70
CA ILE A 75 5.13 -3.16 -6.24
C ILE A 75 6.48 -3.79 -5.90
N ILE A 76 6.76 -4.98 -6.44
CA ILE A 76 8.02 -5.71 -6.20
C ILE A 76 9.22 -4.87 -6.61
N LYS A 77 9.15 -4.21 -7.78
CA LYS A 77 10.22 -3.33 -8.27
C LYS A 77 10.37 -2.08 -7.40
N HIS A 78 9.27 -1.43 -7.04
CA HIS A 78 9.26 -0.20 -6.24
C HIS A 78 9.86 -0.43 -4.85
N LEU A 79 9.46 -1.51 -4.19
CA LEU A 79 9.91 -1.87 -2.83
C LEU A 79 11.16 -2.76 -2.81
N LYS A 80 11.75 -3.08 -3.96
CA LYS A 80 12.96 -3.92 -4.11
C LYS A 80 12.86 -5.27 -3.37
N LEU A 81 11.73 -5.95 -3.53
CA LEU A 81 11.36 -7.13 -2.75
C LEU A 81 12.09 -8.43 -3.17
N HIS A 82 12.79 -8.45 -4.31
CA HIS A 82 13.66 -9.56 -4.70
C HIS A 82 15.04 -9.48 -4.04
N THR A 83 15.05 -9.35 -2.71
CA THR A 83 16.25 -9.34 -1.88
C THR A 83 16.03 -10.20 -0.63
N PRO A 84 17.08 -10.80 -0.05
CA PRO A 84 16.96 -11.59 1.17
C PRO A 84 16.77 -10.69 2.40
N CYS A 85 15.55 -10.18 2.60
CA CYS A 85 15.21 -9.24 3.66
C CYS A 85 14.15 -9.74 4.66
N TYR A 86 13.47 -10.85 4.37
CA TYR A 86 12.28 -11.27 5.12
C TYR A 86 12.55 -11.84 6.52
N GLN A 87 13.72 -12.44 6.77
CA GLN A 87 14.03 -13.07 8.06
C GLN A 87 13.98 -12.05 9.21
N LYS A 88 14.43 -10.82 8.95
CA LYS A 88 14.41 -9.73 9.94
C LYS A 88 12.99 -9.35 10.38
N THR A 89 11.99 -9.61 9.54
CA THR A 89 10.58 -9.28 9.82
C THR A 89 9.77 -10.46 10.36
N ALA A 90 10.40 -11.62 10.57
CA ALA A 90 9.71 -12.83 11.01
C ALA A 90 9.30 -12.80 12.50
N SER A 91 9.86 -11.88 13.28
CA SER A 91 9.51 -11.62 14.69
C SER A 91 9.35 -10.12 14.94
N TYR A 92 8.65 -9.77 16.02
CA TYR A 92 8.44 -8.38 16.48
C TYR A 92 7.64 -7.47 15.54
N GLY A 93 7.07 -8.01 14.47
CA GLY A 93 6.18 -7.32 13.56
C GLY A 93 6.85 -6.92 12.24
N HIS A 94 6.03 -6.85 11.18
CA HIS A 94 6.50 -6.45 9.85
C HIS A 94 6.57 -4.92 9.68
N PHE A 95 5.92 -4.16 10.56
CA PHE A 95 5.71 -2.72 10.38
C PHE A 95 6.07 -1.92 11.63
N GLY A 96 6.58 -0.71 11.38
CA GLY A 96 6.95 0.38 12.28
C GLY A 96 7.22 1.64 11.45
#